data_AF-A0A6A4Z9Z5-F1
#
_entry.id   AF-A0A6A4Z9Z5-F1
#
_cell.length_a   1.000
_cell.length_b   1.000
_cell.length_c   1.000
_cell.angle_alpha   90.00
_cell.angle_beta   90.00
_cell.angle_gamma   90.00
#
_symmetry.space_group_name_H-M   'P 1'
#
loop_
_entity.id
_entity.type
_entity.pdbx_description
1 polymer ?
#
loop_
_entity_poly.entity_id
_entity_poly.type
_entity_poly.pdbx_seq_one_letter_code
_entity_poly.pdbx_strand_id
1 'polypeptide(L)'
;MDGSQGILGLAFSRISPFVNHSNTSFPMHHLDSFSLTLSSGVNSAGSKLILNGVDHSRIASHGLIGVTLPLIEAAHWTVSMDDMVVDGQPWSVCGSLCPCKAIVDSGTTFLSMPPSVFDQFAATYLAPHGCTMAPSDAYFVCPHTAMKHLPTLRLVLHRHPFSLQRSDYTWQLSPKSFLVQLQPSAVAHTWVLGDTFLKVYPITFHVRARALTIYCAHGRCRGGPAVPWEVDQLPQIGESNVLVVLKVLLLLSCVAVAAGSTVVAVYYIETIPAYATYSSSLIPST
;
A
#
# COMPACT_ATOMS: atom_id res chain seq x y z
N MET A 1 0.73 21.80 -10.56
CA MET A 1 0.73 20.50 -11.27
C MET A 1 1.50 19.60 -10.34
N ASP A 2 0.77 18.90 -9.48
CA ASP A 2 1.32 18.33 -8.26
C ASP A 2 1.25 16.81 -8.45
N GLY A 3 2.30 16.23 -8.99
CA GLY A 3 2.38 14.82 -9.32
C GLY A 3 3.82 14.37 -9.54
N SER A 4 4.10 13.08 -9.31
CA SER A 4 5.41 12.50 -9.54
C SER A 4 5.82 12.62 -11.00
N GLN A 5 7.05 13.05 -11.27
CA GLN A 5 7.58 13.26 -12.63
C GLN A 5 8.35 12.05 -13.17
N GLY A 6 8.50 10.97 -12.39
CA GLY A 6 9.23 9.77 -12.79
C GLY A 6 9.07 8.61 -11.81
N ILE A 7 9.64 7.46 -12.17
CA ILE A 7 9.59 6.22 -11.39
C ILE A 7 11.02 5.72 -11.15
N LEU A 8 11.37 5.51 -9.88
CA LEU A 8 12.61 4.82 -9.50
C LEU A 8 12.30 3.35 -9.21
N GLY A 9 12.65 2.47 -10.16
CA GLY A 9 12.48 1.03 -9.98
C GLY A 9 13.49 0.44 -9.00
N LEU A 10 13.01 -0.18 -7.91
CA LEU A 10 13.82 -0.86 -6.88
C LEU A 10 13.66 -2.39 -6.88
N ALA A 11 13.08 -2.95 -7.94
CA ALA A 11 13.01 -4.39 -8.17
C ALA A 11 14.34 -4.96 -8.70
N PHE A 12 14.43 -6.27 -8.87
CA PHE A 12 15.64 -6.91 -9.37
C PHE A 12 15.91 -6.59 -10.83
N SER A 13 17.19 -6.59 -11.22
CA SER A 13 17.59 -6.24 -12.58
C SER A 13 16.92 -7.08 -13.64
N ARG A 14 16.59 -8.36 -13.39
CA ARG A 14 16.02 -9.30 -14.37
C ARG A 14 14.79 -8.78 -15.12
N ILE A 15 13.96 -7.95 -14.50
CA ILE A 15 12.76 -7.38 -15.13
C ILE A 15 13.00 -5.98 -15.72
N SER A 16 14.23 -5.48 -15.64
CA SER A 16 14.61 -4.23 -16.27
C SER A 16 14.71 -4.41 -17.78
N PRO A 17 14.14 -3.50 -18.59
CA PRO A 17 14.29 -3.55 -20.05
C PRO A 17 15.75 -3.39 -20.48
N PHE A 18 16.64 -2.91 -19.61
CA PHE A 18 18.04 -2.62 -19.94
C PHE A 18 18.99 -3.84 -19.83
N VAL A 19 18.56 -4.96 -19.24
CA VAL A 19 19.44 -6.14 -19.01
C VAL A 19 20.07 -6.67 -20.30
N ASN A 20 19.32 -6.62 -21.41
CA ASN A 20 19.77 -7.13 -22.70
C ASN A 20 20.40 -6.05 -23.60
N HIS A 21 20.44 -4.80 -23.14
CA HIS A 21 20.81 -3.65 -23.97
C HIS A 21 22.03 -2.89 -23.49
N SER A 22 22.65 -3.28 -22.36
CA SER A 22 23.84 -2.59 -21.90
C SER A 22 24.92 -3.51 -21.31
N ASN A 23 26.17 -3.23 -21.71
CA ASN A 23 27.37 -3.58 -20.95
C ASN A 23 27.58 -2.62 -19.76
N THR A 24 26.57 -1.79 -19.42
CA THR A 24 26.68 -0.78 -18.38
C THR A 24 26.16 -1.33 -17.07
N SER A 25 26.88 -1.02 -16.02
CA SER A 25 26.58 -1.43 -14.67
C SER A 25 25.42 -0.57 -14.13
N PHE A 26 24.42 -1.20 -13.49
CA PHE A 26 23.24 -0.49 -12.95
C PHE A 26 23.65 0.59 -11.93
N PRO A 27 23.06 1.80 -11.95
CA PRO A 27 23.57 2.97 -11.22
C PRO A 27 23.65 2.80 -9.69
N MET A 28 22.87 1.90 -9.09
CA MET A 28 22.95 1.58 -7.67
C MET A 28 23.92 0.43 -7.41
N HIS A 29 25.21 0.72 -7.53
CA HIS A 29 26.26 -0.17 -7.02
C HIS A 29 26.20 -0.20 -5.49
N HIS A 30 26.31 -1.40 -4.89
CA HIS A 30 26.37 -1.58 -3.44
C HIS A 30 25.07 -1.28 -2.66
N LEU A 31 23.90 -1.38 -3.29
CA LEU A 31 22.64 -1.42 -2.55
C LEU A 31 22.44 -2.83 -1.95
N ASP A 32 22.61 -2.94 -0.64
CA ASP A 32 22.52 -4.18 0.11
C ASP A 32 21.12 -4.38 0.68
N SER A 33 20.48 -3.29 1.09
CA SER A 33 19.09 -3.26 1.55
C SER A 33 18.49 -1.87 1.36
N PHE A 34 17.17 -1.76 1.43
CA PHE A 34 16.50 -0.48 1.65
C PHE A 34 15.26 -0.68 2.53
N SER A 35 14.85 0.35 3.25
CA SER A 35 13.63 0.31 4.06
C SER A 35 12.62 1.37 3.65
N LEU A 36 11.35 1.01 3.80
CA LEU A 36 10.21 1.84 3.47
C LEU A 36 9.32 1.98 4.70
N THR A 37 8.90 3.21 4.96
CA THR A 37 7.84 3.54 5.90
C THR A 37 6.92 4.53 5.20
N LEU A 38 5.66 4.17 5.02
CA LEU A 38 4.65 5.08 4.50
C LEU A 38 3.83 5.64 5.65
N SER A 39 3.48 6.93 5.55
CA SER A 39 2.60 7.56 6.53
C SER A 39 1.22 7.83 5.94
N SER A 40 0.18 7.58 6.73
CA SER A 40 -1.22 7.69 6.31
C SER A 40 -1.86 9.06 6.54
N GLY A 41 -1.18 9.99 7.24
CA GLY A 41 -1.74 11.28 7.64
C GLY A 41 -0.97 12.48 7.12
N VAL A 42 -1.68 13.54 6.76
CA VAL A 42 -1.13 14.83 6.25
C VAL A 42 -0.22 15.53 7.28
N ASN A 43 -0.44 15.28 8.58
CA ASN A 43 0.33 15.85 9.70
C ASN A 43 1.35 14.87 10.31
N SER A 44 1.65 13.77 9.62
CA SER A 44 2.63 12.79 10.08
C SER A 44 4.07 13.23 9.81
N ALA A 45 5.04 12.53 10.41
CA ALA A 45 6.47 12.72 10.14
C ALA A 45 6.91 12.39 8.68
N GLY A 46 5.95 12.18 7.77
CA GLY A 46 6.16 11.87 6.37
C GLY A 46 6.49 10.40 6.10
N SER A 47 6.48 10.03 4.82
CA SER A 47 6.98 8.74 4.36
C SER A 47 8.51 8.79 4.22
N LYS A 48 9.21 7.67 4.42
CA LYS A 48 10.67 7.56 4.33
C LYS A 48 11.09 6.37 3.50
N LEU A 49 12.04 6.59 2.59
CA LEU A 49 12.86 5.57 1.94
C LEU A 49 14.30 5.73 2.45
N ILE A 50 14.89 4.67 3.01
CA ILE A 50 16.26 4.69 3.50
C ILE A 50 17.06 3.61 2.78
N LEU A 51 18.10 4.00 2.05
CA LEU A 51 19.02 3.08 1.38
C LEU A 51 20.10 2.62 2.36
N ASN A 52 20.40 1.31 2.37
CA ASN A 52 21.38 0.66 3.24
C ASN A 52 21.21 0.92 4.74
N GLY A 53 19.97 1.13 5.20
CA GLY A 53 19.68 1.38 6.61
C GLY A 53 18.20 1.31 6.95
N VAL A 54 17.90 1.59 8.22
CA VAL A 54 16.55 1.60 8.80
C VAL A 54 16.37 2.80 9.73
N ASP A 55 15.12 3.17 10.00
CA ASP A 55 14.79 4.20 11.00
C ASP A 55 14.84 3.60 12.42
N HIS A 56 16.04 3.52 12.99
CA HIS A 56 16.27 2.96 14.32
C HIS A 56 15.46 3.67 15.42
N SER A 57 15.27 4.98 15.30
CA SER A 57 14.48 5.77 16.25
C SER A 57 13.01 5.36 16.24
N ARG A 58 12.43 5.19 15.04
CA ARG A 58 11.05 4.69 14.89
C ARG A 58 10.90 3.27 15.42
N ILE A 59 11.85 2.38 15.08
CA ILE A 59 11.85 0.98 15.55
C ILE A 59 11.83 0.93 17.09
N ALA A 60 12.71 1.69 17.75
CA ALA A 60 12.78 1.73 19.20
C ALA A 60 11.51 2.34 19.83
N SER A 61 11.10 3.52 19.37
CA SER A 61 9.97 4.27 19.96
C SER A 61 8.62 3.57 19.84
N HIS A 62 8.40 2.81 18.76
CA HIS A 62 7.15 2.08 18.52
C HIS A 62 7.25 0.59 18.89
N GLY A 63 8.37 0.17 19.51
CA GLY A 63 8.60 -1.21 19.91
C GLY A 63 8.47 -2.21 18.75
N LEU A 64 8.96 -1.83 17.57
CA LEU A 64 8.80 -2.64 16.36
C LEU A 64 9.72 -3.86 16.39
N ILE A 65 9.15 -5.03 16.10
CA ILE A 65 9.88 -6.30 15.99
C ILE A 65 9.73 -6.83 14.57
N GLY A 66 10.85 -7.14 13.92
CA GLY A 66 10.90 -7.60 12.54
C GLY A 66 10.62 -9.10 12.40
N VAL A 67 9.80 -9.45 11.41
CA VAL A 67 9.59 -10.81 10.93
C VAL A 67 10.25 -10.93 9.56
N THR A 68 11.22 -11.83 9.42
CA THR A 68 11.97 -11.99 8.16
C THR A 68 11.40 -13.12 7.32
N LEU A 69 11.02 -12.81 6.08
CA LEU A 69 10.44 -13.73 5.10
C LEU A 69 11.42 -13.91 3.93
N PRO A 70 11.78 -15.14 3.53
CA PRO A 70 12.59 -15.36 2.33
C PRO A 70 11.77 -15.07 1.07
N LEU A 71 12.44 -14.53 0.04
CA LEU A 71 11.83 -14.42 -1.29
C LEU A 71 11.79 -15.80 -1.97
N ILE A 72 10.73 -16.04 -2.73
CA ILE A 72 10.55 -17.28 -3.51
C ILE A 72 11.03 -17.14 -4.96
N GLU A 73 11.24 -15.92 -5.44
CA GLU A 73 11.82 -15.59 -6.73
C GLU A 73 12.46 -14.19 -6.66
N ALA A 74 13.38 -13.89 -7.59
CA ALA A 74 14.13 -12.63 -7.63
C ALA A 74 13.91 -11.87 -8.95
N ALA A 75 12.62 -11.75 -9.34
CA ALA A 75 12.16 -10.85 -10.38
C ALA A 75 11.51 -9.63 -9.73
N HIS A 76 10.47 -9.87 -8.95
CA HIS A 76 9.86 -8.91 -8.03
C HIS A 76 10.21 -9.25 -6.57
N TRP A 77 9.78 -8.41 -5.64
CA TRP A 77 9.86 -8.67 -4.20
C TRP A 77 8.75 -9.66 -3.77
N THR A 78 8.89 -10.90 -4.23
CA THR A 78 7.87 -11.94 -4.11
C THR A 78 8.10 -12.87 -2.92
N VAL A 79 7.12 -12.98 -2.03
CA VAL A 79 7.08 -13.96 -0.94
C VAL A 79 5.96 -15.00 -1.14
N SER A 80 6.06 -16.14 -0.46
CA SER A 80 4.99 -17.13 -0.41
C SER A 80 3.82 -16.63 0.44
N MET A 81 2.59 -16.82 -0.04
CA MET A 81 1.36 -16.61 0.71
C MET A 81 0.59 -17.92 0.84
N ASP A 82 0.26 -18.29 2.07
CA ASP A 82 -0.34 -19.59 2.39
C ASP A 82 -1.87 -19.53 2.40
N ASP A 83 -2.46 -18.43 2.85
CA ASP A 83 -3.91 -18.23 2.82
C ASP A 83 -4.30 -16.77 3.10
N MET A 84 -5.57 -16.45 2.84
CA MET A 84 -6.27 -15.32 3.42
C MET A 84 -7.24 -15.83 4.49
N VAL A 85 -7.26 -15.16 5.64
CA VAL A 85 -8.21 -15.44 6.72
C VAL A 85 -9.08 -14.20 6.93
N VAL A 86 -10.39 -14.39 6.97
CA VAL A 86 -11.38 -13.32 7.12
C VAL A 86 -12.20 -13.57 8.38
N ASP A 87 -12.21 -12.61 9.31
CA ASP A 87 -12.84 -12.74 10.64
C ASP A 87 -12.49 -14.04 11.36
N GLY A 88 -11.23 -14.48 11.22
CA GLY A 88 -10.72 -15.69 11.85
C GLY A 88 -11.00 -16.99 11.08
N GLN A 89 -11.80 -16.95 10.00
CA GLN A 89 -12.09 -18.12 9.17
C GLN A 89 -11.17 -18.19 7.95
N PRO A 90 -10.44 -19.31 7.74
CA PRO A 90 -9.66 -19.54 6.52
C PRO A 90 -10.52 -19.49 5.26
N TRP A 91 -10.02 -18.83 4.22
CA TRP A 91 -10.70 -18.79 2.92
C TRP A 91 -10.16 -19.84 1.94
N SER A 92 -9.04 -20.50 2.24
CA SER A 92 -8.44 -21.54 1.39
C SER A 92 -8.25 -21.07 -0.05
N VAL A 93 -7.78 -19.83 -0.22
CA VAL A 93 -7.62 -19.18 -1.53
C VAL A 93 -6.34 -19.59 -2.25
N CYS A 94 -5.43 -20.23 -1.54
CA CYS A 94 -4.20 -20.79 -2.07
C CYS A 94 -4.29 -22.33 -2.09
N GLY A 95 -3.71 -22.93 -3.11
CA GLY A 95 -3.73 -24.39 -3.25
C GLY A 95 -2.89 -25.06 -2.17
N SER A 96 -3.34 -26.23 -1.69
CA SER A 96 -2.62 -27.03 -0.69
C SER A 96 -1.25 -27.54 -1.16
N LEU A 97 -1.03 -27.60 -2.48
CA LEU A 97 0.20 -28.09 -3.10
C LEU A 97 1.17 -26.97 -3.52
N CYS A 98 0.67 -25.77 -3.78
CA CYS A 98 1.45 -24.61 -4.22
C CYS A 98 0.94 -23.35 -3.52
N PRO A 99 1.76 -22.68 -2.69
CA PRO A 99 1.35 -21.42 -2.07
C PRO A 99 1.11 -20.36 -3.15
N CYS A 100 0.22 -19.42 -2.86
CA CYS A 100 0.08 -18.23 -3.68
C CYS A 100 1.38 -17.43 -3.69
N LYS A 101 1.52 -16.58 -4.71
CA LYS A 101 2.57 -15.56 -4.75
C LYS A 101 2.00 -14.24 -4.25
N ALA A 102 2.76 -13.54 -3.41
CA ALA A 102 2.48 -12.17 -3.02
C ALA A 102 3.69 -11.28 -3.35
N ILE A 103 3.47 -10.31 -4.22
CA ILE A 103 4.47 -9.28 -4.56
C ILE A 103 4.25 -8.11 -3.61
N VAL A 104 5.30 -7.67 -2.92
CA VAL A 104 5.26 -6.41 -2.17
C VAL A 104 5.71 -5.27 -3.08
N ASP A 105 4.81 -4.31 -3.34
CA ASP A 105 5.00 -3.32 -4.41
C ASP A 105 4.56 -1.92 -3.99
N SER A 106 5.52 -1.02 -3.78
CA SER A 106 5.26 0.39 -3.48
C SER A 106 4.80 1.22 -4.68
N GLY A 107 4.79 0.64 -5.89
CA GLY A 107 4.23 1.26 -7.09
C GLY A 107 2.71 1.06 -7.22
N THR A 108 2.12 0.22 -6.37
CA THR A 108 0.69 -0.10 -6.38
C THR A 108 -0.01 0.49 -5.17
N THR A 109 -1.13 1.19 -5.35
CA THR A 109 -1.87 1.84 -4.26
C THR A 109 -2.71 0.86 -3.43
N PHE A 110 -3.52 0.03 -4.08
CA PHE A 110 -4.45 -0.87 -3.38
C PHE A 110 -3.87 -2.26 -3.16
N LEU A 111 -4.41 -2.97 -2.17
CA LEU A 111 -4.14 -4.40 -2.09
C LEU A 111 -4.89 -5.09 -3.23
N SER A 112 -4.13 -5.78 -4.08
CA SER A 112 -4.69 -6.55 -5.18
C SER A 112 -4.76 -8.04 -4.82
N MET A 113 -5.89 -8.67 -5.11
CA MET A 113 -6.10 -10.11 -4.91
C MET A 113 -6.51 -10.78 -6.22
N PRO A 114 -6.34 -12.11 -6.39
CA PRO A 114 -6.77 -12.81 -7.59
C PRO A 114 -8.24 -12.48 -7.93
N PRO A 115 -8.60 -12.24 -9.21
CA PRO A 115 -9.93 -11.75 -9.58
C PRO A 115 -11.09 -12.57 -9.00
N SER A 116 -11.01 -13.91 -9.03
CA SER A 116 -12.04 -14.77 -8.44
C SER A 116 -12.20 -14.59 -6.92
N VAL A 117 -11.11 -14.33 -6.20
CA VAL A 117 -11.12 -14.05 -4.77
C VAL A 117 -11.72 -12.67 -4.51
N PHE A 118 -11.38 -11.68 -5.34
CA PHE A 118 -11.95 -10.33 -5.27
C PHE A 118 -13.46 -10.36 -5.49
N ASP A 119 -13.93 -11.06 -6.53
CA ASP A 119 -15.35 -11.16 -6.85
C ASP A 119 -16.13 -11.84 -5.72
N GLN A 120 -15.57 -12.91 -5.14
CA GLN A 120 -16.15 -13.57 -3.96
C GLN A 120 -16.19 -12.63 -2.75
N PHE A 121 -15.11 -11.89 -2.48
CA PHE A 121 -15.05 -10.92 -1.40
C PHE A 121 -16.10 -9.82 -1.58
N ALA A 122 -16.19 -9.25 -2.78
CA ALA A 122 -17.14 -8.21 -3.12
C ALA A 122 -18.59 -8.68 -2.98
N ALA A 123 -18.91 -9.87 -3.50
CA ALA A 123 -20.24 -10.45 -3.38
C ALA A 123 -20.62 -10.77 -1.92
N THR A 124 -19.64 -11.10 -1.07
CA THR A 124 -19.89 -11.50 0.33
C THR A 124 -19.97 -10.31 1.27
N TYR A 125 -19.04 -9.35 1.17
CA TYR A 125 -18.86 -8.30 2.18
C TYR A 125 -19.15 -6.88 1.69
N LEU A 126 -19.30 -6.67 0.37
CA LEU A 126 -19.49 -5.33 -0.20
C LEU A 126 -20.91 -5.16 -0.74
N ALA A 127 -21.28 -5.93 -1.75
CA ALA A 127 -22.57 -5.77 -2.44
C ALA A 127 -23.80 -5.87 -1.52
N PRO A 128 -23.88 -6.82 -0.55
CA PRO A 128 -25.03 -6.90 0.37
C PRO A 128 -25.20 -5.67 1.27
N HIS A 129 -24.15 -4.85 1.40
CA HIS A 129 -24.13 -3.68 2.27
C HIS A 129 -24.19 -2.36 1.47
N GLY A 130 -24.61 -2.43 0.20
CA GLY A 130 -24.85 -1.26 -0.63
C GLY A 130 -23.59 -0.61 -1.19
N CYS A 131 -22.45 -1.32 -1.16
CA CYS A 131 -21.25 -0.88 -1.85
C CYS A 131 -21.42 -1.06 -3.36
N THR A 132 -21.01 -0.06 -4.13
CA THR A 132 -21.08 -0.09 -5.59
C THR A 132 -19.70 0.19 -6.18
N MET A 133 -19.42 -0.40 -7.34
CA MET A 133 -18.21 -0.06 -8.09
C MET A 133 -18.33 1.36 -8.64
N ALA A 134 -17.29 2.16 -8.47
CA ALA A 134 -17.20 3.46 -9.12
C ALA A 134 -17.12 3.27 -10.65
N PRO A 135 -17.95 3.97 -11.44
CA PRO A 135 -18.11 3.73 -12.88
C PRO A 135 -16.83 3.79 -13.74
N SER A 136 -15.74 4.37 -13.24
CA SER A 136 -14.49 4.56 -14.01
C SER A 136 -13.23 3.94 -13.40
N ASP A 137 -13.27 3.42 -12.16
CA ASP A 137 -12.05 3.35 -11.36
C ASP A 137 -11.78 2.00 -10.66
N ALA A 138 -12.50 0.93 -11.00
CA ALA A 138 -12.29 -0.43 -10.50
C ALA A 138 -12.23 -0.59 -8.96
N TYR A 139 -12.74 0.37 -8.19
CA TYR A 139 -12.85 0.32 -6.73
C TYR A 139 -14.29 0.41 -6.26
N PHE A 140 -14.55 -0.05 -5.03
CA PHE A 140 -15.84 0.06 -4.38
C PHE A 140 -15.95 1.33 -3.54
N VAL A 141 -17.07 2.02 -3.68
CA VAL A 141 -17.54 3.06 -2.76
C VAL A 141 -18.71 2.50 -1.97
N CYS A 142 -18.65 2.66 -0.66
CA CYS A 142 -19.63 2.14 0.27
C CYS A 142 -20.29 3.27 1.07
N PRO A 143 -21.57 3.13 1.45
CA PRO A 143 -22.16 4.00 2.46
C PRO A 143 -21.46 3.76 3.80
N HIS A 144 -21.36 4.79 4.63
CA HIS A 144 -20.71 4.70 5.95
C HIS A 144 -21.30 3.58 6.83
N THR A 145 -22.61 3.31 6.69
CA THR A 145 -23.30 2.22 7.41
C THR A 145 -22.73 0.82 7.12
N ALA A 146 -22.04 0.63 5.99
CA ALA A 146 -21.39 -0.63 5.63
C ALA A 146 -20.11 -0.91 6.44
N MET A 147 -19.50 0.11 7.06
CA MET A 147 -18.21 -0.02 7.74
C MET A 147 -18.22 -1.10 8.83
N LYS A 148 -19.32 -1.24 9.58
CA LYS A 148 -19.47 -2.24 10.65
C LYS A 148 -19.53 -3.68 10.13
N HIS A 149 -19.78 -3.87 8.84
CA HIS A 149 -19.87 -5.18 8.20
C HIS A 149 -18.57 -5.58 7.51
N LEU A 150 -17.59 -4.67 7.44
CA LEU A 150 -16.29 -4.98 6.89
C LEU A 150 -15.45 -5.83 7.85
N PRO A 151 -14.91 -6.97 7.36
CA PRO A 151 -14.22 -7.92 8.21
C PRO A 151 -12.78 -7.49 8.54
N THR A 152 -12.17 -8.14 9.51
CA THR A 152 -10.70 -8.12 9.63
C THR A 152 -10.13 -9.06 8.58
N LEU A 153 -9.17 -8.58 7.79
CA LEU A 153 -8.42 -9.40 6.84
C LEU A 153 -7.12 -9.84 7.47
N ARG A 154 -6.66 -11.05 7.18
CA ARG A 154 -5.36 -11.54 7.64
C ARG A 154 -4.69 -12.35 6.56
N LEU A 155 -3.59 -11.82 6.04
CA LEU A 155 -2.76 -12.48 5.04
C LEU A 155 -1.74 -13.36 5.77
N VAL A 156 -1.65 -14.63 5.41
CA VAL A 156 -0.64 -15.53 5.97
C VAL A 156 0.53 -15.58 4.99
N LEU A 157 1.61 -14.86 5.29
CA LEU A 157 2.81 -14.79 4.46
C LEU A 157 3.91 -15.63 5.08
N HIS A 158 4.34 -16.68 4.38
CA HIS A 158 5.37 -17.61 4.86
C HIS A 158 5.14 -18.07 6.31
N ARG A 159 3.91 -18.52 6.62
CA ARG A 159 3.39 -18.97 7.92
C ARG A 159 3.24 -17.88 8.98
N HIS A 160 3.52 -16.63 8.63
CA HIS A 160 3.36 -15.49 9.53
C HIS A 160 2.08 -14.70 9.19
N PRO A 161 1.16 -14.50 10.15
CA PRO A 161 -0.06 -13.75 9.92
C PRO A 161 0.18 -12.23 9.99
N PHE A 162 -0.31 -11.50 9.00
CA PHE A 162 -0.35 -10.04 8.97
C PHE A 162 -1.80 -9.58 8.80
N SER A 163 -2.35 -8.94 9.83
CA SER A 163 -3.75 -8.51 9.84
C SER A 163 -3.90 -7.09 9.29
N LEU A 164 -5.02 -6.81 8.64
CA LEU A 164 -5.48 -5.49 8.26
C LEU A 164 -6.86 -5.31 8.90
N GLN A 165 -6.97 -4.30 9.76
CA GLN A 165 -8.25 -3.87 10.29
C GLN A 165 -9.08 -3.23 9.18
N ARG A 166 -10.40 -3.15 9.35
CA ARG A 166 -11.30 -2.47 8.40
C ARG A 166 -10.85 -1.05 8.05
N SER A 167 -10.31 -0.31 9.03
CA SER A 167 -9.74 1.03 8.83
C SER A 167 -8.45 1.03 8.00
N ASP A 168 -7.71 -0.09 7.99
CA ASP A 168 -6.46 -0.20 7.26
C ASP A 168 -6.68 -0.31 5.75
N TYR A 169 -7.80 -0.88 5.30
CA TYR A 169 -8.12 -1.02 3.88
C TYR A 169 -9.31 -0.17 3.41
N THR A 170 -9.63 0.88 4.15
CA THR A 170 -10.65 1.85 3.76
C THR A 170 -10.11 3.27 3.77
N TRP A 171 -10.72 4.14 2.97
CA TRP A 171 -10.44 5.57 2.95
C TRP A 171 -11.77 6.33 3.03
N GLN A 172 -11.95 7.18 4.05
CA GLN A 172 -13.14 8.01 4.17
C GLN A 172 -13.18 9.10 3.07
N LEU A 173 -14.17 9.04 2.18
CA LEU A 173 -14.36 10.03 1.13
C LEU A 173 -15.20 11.21 1.62
N SER A 174 -16.18 10.94 2.48
CA SER A 174 -17.07 11.94 3.08
C SER A 174 -17.59 11.44 4.43
N PRO A 175 -18.34 12.25 5.19
CA PRO A 175 -19.04 11.76 6.38
C PRO A 175 -20.02 10.60 6.11
N LYS A 176 -20.46 10.43 4.86
CA LYS A 176 -21.48 9.44 4.46
C LYS A 176 -20.94 8.27 3.66
N SER A 177 -19.69 8.32 3.21
CA SER A 177 -19.13 7.31 2.32
C SER A 177 -17.65 7.09 2.52
N PHE A 178 -17.20 5.88 2.20
CA PHE A 178 -15.80 5.51 2.17
C PHE A 178 -15.51 4.65 0.94
N LEU A 179 -14.25 4.63 0.56
CA LEU A 179 -13.68 3.79 -0.47
C LEU A 179 -13.04 2.56 0.14
N VAL A 180 -13.16 1.42 -0.54
CA VAL A 180 -12.43 0.18 -0.21
C VAL A 180 -11.16 0.13 -1.04
N GLN A 181 -10.00 0.05 -0.37
CA GLN A 181 -8.67 0.03 -0.99
C GLN A 181 -8.24 -1.39 -1.39
N LEU A 182 -9.15 -2.12 -2.02
CA LEU A 182 -8.96 -3.47 -2.54
C LEU A 182 -9.32 -3.48 -4.03
N GLN A 183 -8.58 -4.25 -4.83
CA GLN A 183 -8.82 -4.34 -6.28
C GLN A 183 -8.55 -5.76 -6.81
N PRO A 184 -9.09 -6.12 -7.98
CA PRO A 184 -8.67 -7.32 -8.68
C PRO A 184 -7.23 -7.16 -9.19
N SER A 185 -6.42 -8.20 -9.06
CA SER A 185 -5.07 -8.24 -9.59
C SER A 185 -5.09 -8.38 -11.10
N ALA A 186 -4.33 -7.53 -11.79
CA ALA A 186 -4.11 -7.65 -13.24
C ALA A 186 -3.18 -8.83 -13.60
N VAL A 187 -2.45 -9.39 -12.63
CA VAL A 187 -1.65 -10.61 -12.79
C VAL A 187 -2.41 -11.78 -12.21
N ALA A 188 -2.85 -12.71 -13.06
CA ALA A 188 -3.61 -13.89 -12.66
C ALA A 188 -2.91 -14.64 -11.52
N HIS A 189 -3.71 -15.09 -10.53
CA HIS A 189 -3.25 -15.87 -9.37
C HIS A 189 -2.17 -15.23 -8.48
N THR A 190 -1.94 -13.92 -8.61
CA THR A 190 -0.91 -13.20 -7.84
C THR A 190 -1.54 -12.12 -6.96
N TRP A 191 -1.12 -12.07 -5.70
CA TRP A 191 -1.44 -10.98 -4.78
C TRP A 191 -0.43 -9.86 -4.96
N VAL A 192 -0.88 -8.61 -4.88
CA VAL A 192 -0.01 -7.42 -4.87
C VAL A 192 -0.29 -6.63 -3.60
N LEU A 193 0.70 -6.56 -2.71
CA LEU A 193 0.63 -5.88 -1.43
C LEU A 193 1.13 -4.45 -1.63
N GLY A 194 0.21 -3.58 -2.01
CA GLY A 194 0.44 -2.16 -2.26
C GLY A 194 0.46 -1.28 -1.00
N ASP A 195 0.28 0.02 -1.18
CA ASP A 195 0.26 1.03 -0.11
C ASP A 195 -0.72 0.70 1.01
N THR A 196 -1.84 0.07 0.68
CA THR A 196 -2.83 -0.42 1.66
C THR A 196 -2.20 -1.30 2.74
N PHE A 197 -1.21 -2.13 2.37
CA PHE A 197 -0.44 -2.94 3.30
C PHE A 197 0.79 -2.19 3.83
N LEU A 198 1.51 -1.48 2.96
CA LEU A 198 2.79 -0.82 3.28
C LEU A 198 2.65 0.38 4.23
N LYS A 199 1.47 1.02 4.32
CA LYS A 199 1.18 2.07 5.31
C LYS A 199 1.00 1.52 6.73
N VAL A 200 0.71 0.22 6.85
CA VAL A 200 0.48 -0.45 8.13
C VAL A 200 1.78 -1.03 8.67
N TYR A 201 2.57 -1.63 7.79
CA TYR A 201 3.78 -2.35 8.16
C TYR A 201 5.04 -1.70 7.56
N PRO A 202 5.88 -1.06 8.39
CA PRO A 202 7.23 -0.70 7.96
C PRO A 202 7.98 -1.95 7.51
N ILE A 203 8.83 -1.80 6.49
CA ILE A 203 9.45 -2.96 5.84
C ILE A 203 10.89 -2.66 5.42
N THR A 204 11.76 -3.67 5.46
CA THR A 204 13.09 -3.66 4.87
C THR A 204 13.20 -4.73 3.80
N PHE A 205 13.72 -4.35 2.65
CA PHE A 205 14.00 -5.20 1.50
C PHE A 205 15.49 -5.50 1.47
N HIS A 206 15.87 -6.76 1.64
CA HIS A 206 17.27 -7.21 1.65
C HIS A 206 17.66 -7.75 0.29
N VAL A 207 18.48 -7.02 -0.46
CA VAL A 207 18.85 -7.33 -1.84
C VAL A 207 19.72 -8.58 -1.89
N ARG A 208 20.82 -8.61 -1.13
CA ARG A 208 21.75 -9.75 -1.14
C ARG A 208 21.16 -11.00 -0.49
N ALA A 209 20.48 -10.83 0.65
CA ALA A 209 19.88 -11.95 1.37
C ALA A 209 18.59 -12.46 0.71
N ARG A 210 18.03 -11.72 -0.28
CA ARG A 210 16.76 -12.03 -0.94
C ARG A 210 15.66 -12.32 0.07
N ALA A 211 15.40 -11.34 0.93
CA ALA A 211 14.43 -11.46 2.00
C ALA A 211 13.73 -10.11 2.25
N LEU A 212 12.58 -10.17 2.91
CA LEU A 212 11.87 -9.02 3.45
C LEU A 212 11.89 -9.12 4.97
N THR A 213 12.15 -8.02 5.68
CA THR A 213 11.85 -7.90 7.12
C THR A 213 10.66 -6.97 7.29
N ILE A 214 9.52 -7.51 7.71
CA ILE A 214 8.29 -6.76 7.96
C ILE A 214 8.17 -6.50 9.45
N TYR A 215 7.99 -5.25 9.86
CA TYR A 215 8.02 -4.86 11.26
C TYR A 215 6.61 -4.76 11.85
N CYS A 216 6.43 -5.35 13.02
CA CYS A 216 5.16 -5.35 13.74
C CYS A 216 5.32 -4.75 15.15
N ALA A 217 4.38 -3.91 15.56
CA ALA A 217 4.36 -3.33 16.90
C ALA A 217 4.34 -4.43 17.96
N HIS A 218 5.34 -4.43 18.84
CA HIS A 218 5.55 -5.43 19.89
C HIS A 218 5.51 -6.88 19.38
N GLY A 219 5.92 -7.12 18.13
CA GLY A 219 5.92 -8.44 17.48
C GLY A 219 4.53 -8.99 17.14
N ARG A 220 3.49 -8.15 17.21
CA ARG A 220 2.09 -8.54 16.92
C ARG A 220 1.60 -7.83 15.68
N CYS A 221 1.50 -8.56 14.57
CA CYS A 221 1.06 -8.03 13.28
C CYS A 221 -0.48 -7.94 13.20
N ARG A 222 -1.06 -7.04 14.02
CA ARG A 222 -2.51 -6.90 14.21
C ARG A 222 -3.15 -5.82 13.34
N GLY A 223 -2.38 -5.16 12.47
CA GLY A 223 -2.83 -3.99 11.73
C GLY A 223 -2.65 -2.69 12.51
N GLY A 224 -3.19 -1.59 11.97
CA GLY A 224 -3.27 -0.32 12.67
C GLY A 224 -4.13 -0.42 13.94
N PRO A 225 -4.13 0.60 14.80
CA PRO A 225 -5.09 0.65 15.89
C PRO A 225 -6.49 0.46 15.30
N ALA A 226 -7.27 -0.48 15.86
CA ALA A 226 -8.68 -0.59 15.54
C ALA A 226 -9.35 0.67 16.06
N VAL A 227 -9.34 1.75 15.28
CA VAL A 227 -9.80 3.06 15.73
C VAL A 227 -11.30 2.95 16.04
N PRO A 228 -11.75 3.30 17.26
CA PRO A 228 -13.15 3.63 17.49
C PRO A 228 -13.48 4.84 16.61
N TRP A 229 -14.56 4.76 15.84
CA TRP A 229 -14.91 5.61 14.70
C TRP A 229 -15.27 7.08 15.05
N GLU A 230 -14.65 7.73 16.03
CA GLU A 230 -14.96 9.13 16.34
C GLU A 230 -14.68 10.05 15.14
N VAL A 231 -15.76 10.68 14.68
CA VAL A 231 -15.92 11.39 13.39
C VAL A 231 -15.15 12.71 13.33
N ASP A 232 -14.43 13.09 14.38
CA ASP A 232 -14.12 14.50 14.63
C ASP A 232 -12.69 14.96 14.28
N GLN A 233 -11.80 14.11 13.74
CA GLN A 233 -10.42 14.54 13.46
C GLN A 233 -9.82 14.04 12.13
N LEU A 234 -10.50 14.31 11.01
CA LEU A 234 -9.83 14.32 9.71
C LEU A 234 -9.89 15.71 9.06
N PRO A 235 -8.81 16.15 8.38
CA PRO A 235 -8.83 17.38 7.61
C PRO A 235 -9.93 17.29 6.54
N GLN A 236 -10.80 18.29 6.49
CA GLN A 236 -11.83 18.44 5.46
C GLN A 236 -11.15 18.71 4.12
N ILE A 237 -10.71 17.67 3.41
CA ILE A 237 -10.24 17.79 2.03
C ILE A 237 -11.50 17.81 1.17
N GLY A 238 -11.78 18.95 0.52
CA GLY A 238 -12.96 19.12 -0.34
C GLY A 238 -13.06 18.02 -1.40
N GLU A 239 -14.29 17.57 -1.68
CA GLU A 239 -14.61 16.41 -2.54
C GLU A 239 -13.89 16.42 -3.90
N SER A 240 -13.64 17.61 -4.46
CA SER A 240 -12.92 17.81 -5.73
C SER A 240 -11.43 17.45 -5.66
N ASN A 241 -10.78 17.63 -4.51
CA ASN A 241 -9.35 17.32 -4.34
C ASN A 241 -9.11 15.82 -4.09
N VAL A 242 -10.04 15.16 -3.41
CA VAL A 242 -9.99 13.70 -3.16
C VAL A 242 -10.05 12.94 -4.49
N LEU A 243 -10.95 13.33 -5.39
CA LEU A 243 -11.14 12.68 -6.68
C LEU A 243 -9.92 12.87 -7.62
N VAL A 244 -9.21 14.01 -7.52
CA VAL A 244 -8.00 14.27 -8.32
C VAL A 244 -6.82 13.44 -7.80
N VAL A 245 -6.61 13.39 -6.48
CA VAL A 245 -5.54 12.58 -5.87
C VAL A 245 -5.74 11.09 -6.16
N LEU A 246 -6.98 10.60 -6.05
CA LEU A 246 -7.30 9.20 -6.36
C LEU A 246 -7.09 8.84 -7.84
N LYS A 247 -7.49 9.72 -8.77
CA LYS A 247 -7.26 9.50 -10.20
C LYS A 247 -5.77 9.42 -10.55
N VAL A 248 -4.93 10.23 -9.91
CA VAL A 248 -3.48 10.21 -10.13
C VAL A 248 -2.85 8.91 -9.58
N LEU A 249 -3.22 8.49 -8.37
CA LEU A 249 -2.73 7.23 -7.76
C LEU A 249 -3.13 5.99 -8.58
N LEU A 250 -4.37 5.94 -9.08
CA LEU A 250 -4.87 4.80 -9.85
C LEU A 250 -4.26 4.69 -11.25
N LEU A 251 -4.06 5.81 -11.96
CA LEU A 251 -3.38 5.82 -13.26
C LEU A 251 -1.94 5.29 -13.18
N LEU A 252 -1.21 5.60 -12.10
CA LEU A 252 0.15 5.10 -11.87
C LEU A 252 0.17 3.58 -11.61
N SER A 253 -0.82 3.05 -10.88
CA SER A 253 -0.90 1.62 -10.58
C SER A 253 -1.16 0.73 -11.81
N CYS A 254 -1.96 1.21 -12.78
CA CYS A 254 -2.19 0.50 -14.04
C CYS A 254 -0.92 0.42 -14.91
N VAL A 255 -0.09 1.45 -14.91
CA VAL A 255 1.15 1.49 -15.70
C VAL A 255 2.23 0.59 -15.09
N ALA A 256 2.35 0.56 -13.76
CA ALA A 256 3.33 -0.27 -13.07
C ALA A 256 3.13 -1.78 -13.29
N VAL A 257 1.87 -2.23 -13.43
CA VAL A 257 1.55 -3.66 -13.64
C VAL A 257 1.55 -4.05 -15.13
N ALA A 258 1.28 -3.11 -16.04
CA ALA A 258 1.11 -3.41 -17.47
C ALA A 258 2.37 -3.27 -18.33
N ALA A 259 3.35 -2.46 -17.94
CA ALA A 259 4.41 -2.05 -18.87
C ALA A 259 5.79 -2.64 -18.53
N GLY A 260 6.11 -3.77 -19.16
CA GLY A 260 7.49 -4.24 -19.33
C GLY A 260 8.29 -3.42 -20.36
N SER A 261 8.27 -2.07 -20.33
CA SER A 261 9.15 -1.21 -21.16
C SER A 261 9.18 0.30 -20.79
N THR A 262 10.41 0.82 -20.67
CA THR A 262 10.96 2.19 -20.89
C THR A 262 10.33 3.44 -20.26
N VAL A 263 11.06 4.10 -19.33
CA VAL A 263 11.74 5.43 -19.50
C VAL A 263 12.33 5.95 -18.16
N VAL A 264 13.65 6.20 -18.20
CA VAL A 264 14.52 7.25 -17.62
C VAL A 264 14.29 7.75 -16.18
N ALA A 265 15.37 7.63 -15.37
CA ALA A 265 15.54 8.32 -14.10
C ALA A 265 15.76 9.83 -14.30
N VAL A 266 14.98 10.65 -13.59
CA VAL A 266 15.33 12.05 -13.28
C VAL A 266 14.95 12.30 -11.82
N TYR A 267 15.95 12.69 -11.02
CA TYR A 267 15.81 13.07 -9.62
C TYR A 267 15.29 14.50 -9.50
N TYR A 268 14.40 14.79 -8.53
CA TYR A 268 14.48 15.94 -7.60
C TYR A 268 13.58 15.66 -6.38
N ILE A 269 14.05 16.02 -5.19
CA ILE A 269 13.29 16.01 -3.93
C ILE A 269 13.01 17.48 -3.61
N GLU A 270 11.75 17.89 -3.50
CA GLU A 270 11.39 19.17 -2.88
C GLU A 270 10.29 19.01 -1.84
N THR A 271 10.52 19.67 -0.70
CA THR A 271 9.65 19.83 0.45
C THR A 271 8.53 20.82 0.15
N ILE A 272 7.27 20.48 0.45
CA ILE A 272 6.15 21.42 0.35
C ILE A 272 6.23 22.43 1.53
N PRO A 273 6.24 23.75 1.29
CA PRO A 273 6.19 24.75 2.36
C PRO A 273 4.80 24.81 2.99
N ALA A 274 4.76 24.98 4.31
CA ALA A 274 3.54 25.26 5.06
C ALA A 274 2.97 26.62 4.64
N TYR A 275 1.79 26.64 4.02
CA TYR A 275 1.03 27.89 3.86
C TYR A 275 0.35 28.22 5.19
N ALA A 276 0.92 29.16 5.93
CA ALA A 276 0.25 29.86 7.01
C ALA A 276 -0.87 30.73 6.43
N THR A 277 -2.11 30.54 6.89
CA THR A 277 -3.21 31.46 6.60
C THR A 277 -2.98 32.78 7.33
N TYR A 278 -2.71 33.85 6.57
CA TYR A 278 -2.80 35.22 7.06
C TYR A 278 -4.27 35.53 7.38
N SER A 279 -4.54 35.89 8.63
CA SER A 279 -5.81 36.52 9.05
C SER A 279 -5.75 37.99 8.63
N SER A 280 -6.55 38.40 7.64
CA SER A 280 -6.85 39.81 7.40
C SER A 280 -7.97 40.26 8.32
N SER A 281 -7.60 40.93 9.42
CA SER A 281 -8.52 41.72 10.22
C SER A 281 -8.92 42.97 9.45
N LEU A 282 -10.16 43.00 8.94
CA LEU A 282 -10.80 44.21 8.44
C LEU A 282 -11.17 45.10 9.64
N ILE A 283 -10.53 46.27 9.70
CA ILE A 283 -10.91 47.37 10.59
C ILE A 283 -12.11 48.09 9.94
N PRO A 284 -13.23 48.33 10.65
CA PRO A 284 -14.29 49.19 10.13
C PRO A 284 -13.89 50.66 10.28
N SER A 285 -13.99 51.42 9.18
CA SER A 285 -13.92 52.87 9.19
C SER A 285 -15.22 53.48 9.72
N THR A 286 -15.10 54.35 10.72
CA THR A 286 -16.01 55.49 10.93
C THR A 286 -15.36 56.74 10.39
#